data_AF-A0A0F9M2B3-F1
#
_entry.id   AF-A0A0F9M2B3-F1
#
_cell.length_a   1.000
_cell.length_b   1.000
_cell.length_c   1.000
_cell.angle_alpha   90.00
_cell.angle_beta   90.00
_cell.angle_gamma   90.00
#
_symmetry.space_group_name_H-M   'P 1'
#
loop_
_entity.id
_entity.type
_entity.pdbx_description
1 polymer ?
#
loop_
_entity_poly.entity_id
_entity_poly.type
_entity_poly.pdbx_seq_one_letter_code
_entity_poly.pdbx_strand_id
1 'polypeptide(L)'
;MALGGTVSYTALGEIVAGYDWPTNEAFQVVDCESRWNPLAVSWAGSRGLMQLMPVHAWRFAARGWDYWTDVFVPERNVAIGYELWLEQGWIPWDCY
;
A
#
# COMPACT_ATOMS: atom_id res chain seq x y z
N MET A 1 2.24 25.85 16.76
CA MET A 1 0.89 25.52 16.27
C MET A 1 0.69 26.27 14.97
N ALA A 2 0.81 25.57 13.84
CA ALA A 2 0.43 26.09 12.52
C ALA A 2 -0.38 24.97 11.85
N LEU A 3 -1.70 25.11 11.87
CA LEU A 3 -2.64 24.36 11.06
C LEU A 3 -2.95 25.26 9.86
N GLY A 4 -2.69 24.83 8.62
CA GLY A 4 -3.05 25.65 7.46
C GLY A 4 -2.35 25.30 6.16
N GLY A 5 -2.69 24.14 5.60
CA GLY A 5 -2.33 23.76 4.24
C GLY A 5 -2.66 22.29 4.03
N THR A 6 -3.84 21.99 3.51
CA THR A 6 -4.15 20.63 3.03
C THR A 6 -3.13 20.32 1.94
N VAL A 7 -2.20 19.42 2.23
CA VAL A 7 -1.39 18.82 1.18
C VAL A 7 -2.38 18.04 0.31
N SER A 8 -2.60 18.51 -0.92
CA SER A 8 -3.42 17.80 -1.89
C SER A 8 -2.50 16.85 -2.66
N TYR A 9 -2.81 15.56 -2.57
CA TYR A 9 -2.13 14.52 -3.30
C TYR A 9 -2.95 14.12 -4.54
N THR A 10 -2.39 13.26 -5.39
CA THR A 10 -3.21 12.54 -6.38
C THR A 10 -4.21 11.63 -5.65
N ALA A 11 -5.26 11.15 -6.33
CA ALA A 11 -6.21 10.22 -5.72
C ALA A 11 -5.52 9.00 -5.07
N LEU A 12 -4.45 8.48 -5.67
CA LEU A 12 -3.66 7.39 -5.08
C LEU A 12 -2.87 7.84 -3.85
N GLY A 13 -2.29 9.05 -3.90
CA GLY A 13 -1.60 9.62 -2.75
C GLY A 13 -2.53 9.92 -1.58
N GLU A 14 -3.78 10.31 -1.82
CA GLU A 14 -4.79 10.48 -0.76
C GLU A 14 -5.14 9.14 -0.10
N ILE A 15 -5.25 8.06 -0.88
CA ILE A 15 -5.47 6.71 -0.35
C ILE A 15 -4.30 6.28 0.54
N VAL A 16 -3.06 6.50 0.08
CA VAL A 16 -1.84 6.14 0.84
C VAL A 16 -1.70 7.03 2.08
N ALA A 17 -1.96 8.34 1.99
CA ALA A 17 -1.88 9.27 3.11
C ALA A 17 -3.04 9.14 4.11
N GLY A 18 -4.07 8.35 3.79
CA GLY A 18 -5.25 8.16 4.63
C GLY A 18 -5.05 7.29 5.87
N TYR A 19 -3.83 6.80 6.12
CA TYR A 19 -3.47 5.94 7.24
C TYR A 19 -2.41 6.60 8.14
N ASP A 20 -2.36 6.19 9.42
CA ASP A 20 -1.50 6.81 10.44
C ASP A 20 0.00 6.43 10.36
N TRP A 21 0.48 5.89 9.24
CA TRP A 21 1.90 5.67 9.01
C TRP A 21 2.63 6.97 8.61
N PRO A 22 3.97 7.02 8.66
CA PRO A 22 4.72 8.15 8.12
C PRO A 22 4.49 8.29 6.60
N THR A 23 3.78 9.35 6.19
CA THR A 23 3.30 9.52 4.81
C THR A 23 4.43 9.61 3.78
N ASN A 24 5.56 10.25 4.13
CA ASN A 24 6.66 10.42 3.18
C ASN A 24 7.34 9.08 2.87
N GLU A 25 7.50 8.24 3.89
CA GLU A 25 8.06 6.89 3.80
C GLU A 25 7.10 5.98 3.03
N ALA A 26 5.80 6.05 3.31
CA ALA A 26 4.79 5.31 2.55
C ALA A 26 4.83 5.68 1.05
N PHE A 27 5.03 6.96 0.73
CA PHE A 27 5.16 7.42 -0.65
C PHE A 27 6.43 6.91 -1.32
N GLN A 28 7.56 6.88 -0.58
CA GLN A 28 8.81 6.31 -1.08
C GLN A 28 8.66 4.82 -1.37
N VAL A 29 8.01 4.07 -0.47
CA VAL A 29 7.67 2.66 -0.69
C VAL A 29 6.86 2.51 -1.97
N VAL A 30 5.73 3.20 -2.10
CA VAL A 30 4.84 3.05 -3.28
C VAL A 30 5.52 3.45 -4.59
N ASP A 31 6.34 4.51 -4.55
CA ASP A 31 7.11 4.96 -5.72
C ASP A 31 8.14 3.91 -6.16
N CYS A 32 8.92 3.36 -5.22
CA CYS A 32 9.89 2.31 -5.51
C CYS A 32 9.22 1.00 -5.97
N GLU A 33 8.22 0.53 -5.22
CA GLU A 33 7.60 -0.78 -5.38
C GLU A 33 6.76 -0.86 -6.66
N SER A 34 6.04 0.21 -7.00
CA SER A 34 5.05 0.16 -8.09
C SER A 34 5.17 1.30 -9.10
N ARG A 35 5.97 2.35 -8.81
CA ARG A 35 5.94 3.63 -9.55
C ARG A 35 4.53 4.19 -9.66
N TRP A 36 3.77 4.08 -8.56
CA TRP A 36 2.35 4.47 -8.47
C TRP A 36 1.42 3.74 -9.45
N ASN A 37 1.80 2.56 -9.95
CA ASN A 37 0.95 1.75 -10.81
C ASN A 37 0.16 0.72 -9.98
N PRO A 38 -1.17 0.88 -9.81
CA PRO A 38 -1.97 -0.06 -9.03
C PRO A 38 -2.10 -1.44 -9.67
N LEU A 39 -1.74 -1.59 -10.95
CA LEU A 39 -1.71 -2.86 -11.68
C LEU A 39 -0.30 -3.48 -11.76
N ALA A 40 0.68 -2.95 -11.01
CA ALA A 40 2.03 -3.47 -11.03
C ALA A 40 2.08 -4.93 -10.56
N VAL A 41 2.85 -5.75 -11.28
CA VAL A 41 3.15 -7.14 -10.93
C VAL A 41 4.65 -7.35 -11.09
N SER A 42 5.33 -7.76 -10.03
CA SER A 42 6.75 -8.12 -10.14
C SER A 42 6.95 -9.51 -10.72
N TRP A 43 8.17 -9.81 -11.16
CA TRP A 43 8.57 -11.16 -11.59
C TRP A 43 8.46 -12.20 -10.47
N ALA A 44 8.58 -11.77 -9.21
CA ALA A 44 8.47 -12.63 -8.02
C ALA A 44 7.01 -12.82 -7.57
N GLY A 45 6.07 -12.10 -8.19
CA GLY A 45 4.64 -12.27 -7.99
C GLY A 45 4.02 -11.36 -6.92
N SER A 46 4.72 -10.33 -6.45
CA SER A 46 4.11 -9.24 -5.68
C SER A 46 3.20 -8.36 -6.56
N ARG A 47 2.15 -7.77 -5.97
CA ARG A 47 1.09 -7.07 -6.72
C ARG A 47 0.63 -5.74 -6.09
N GLY A 48 0.26 -4.81 -6.95
CA GLY A 48 -0.37 -3.53 -6.60
C GLY A 48 0.60 -2.50 -6.02
N LEU A 49 0.05 -1.44 -5.43
CA LEU A 49 0.82 -0.27 -4.99
C LEU A 49 1.90 -0.60 -3.94
N MET A 50 1.56 -1.44 -2.98
CA MET A 50 2.43 -1.88 -1.88
C MET A 50 3.14 -3.19 -2.20
N GLN A 51 3.08 -3.68 -3.45
CA GLN A 51 3.70 -4.93 -3.90
C GLN A 51 3.52 -6.10 -2.91
N LEU A 52 2.27 -6.42 -2.59
CA LEU A 52 1.93 -7.48 -1.64
C LEU A 52 2.11 -8.86 -2.27
N MET A 53 2.77 -9.77 -1.54
CA MET A 53 2.98 -11.16 -1.96
C MET A 53 1.75 -12.06 -1.75
N PRO A 54 1.58 -13.16 -2.52
CA PRO A 54 0.46 -14.09 -2.37
C PRO A 54 0.33 -14.73 -0.99
N VAL A 55 1.41 -14.79 -0.21
CA VAL A 55 1.39 -15.28 1.18
C VAL A 55 0.44 -14.48 2.07
N HIS A 56 0.09 -13.24 1.69
CA HIS A 56 -0.87 -12.40 2.40
C HIS A 56 -2.31 -12.53 1.88
N ALA A 57 -2.59 -13.47 0.96
CA ALA A 57 -3.93 -13.66 0.40
C ALA A 57 -5.00 -13.93 1.47
N TRP A 58 -4.62 -14.55 2.61
CA TRP A 58 -5.53 -14.78 3.72
C TRP A 58 -6.06 -13.48 4.36
N ARG A 59 -5.32 -12.37 4.31
CA ARG A 59 -5.79 -11.08 4.83
C ARG A 59 -6.91 -10.48 3.97
N PHE A 60 -6.82 -10.68 2.64
CA PHE A 60 -7.91 -10.34 1.73
C PHE A 60 -9.13 -11.19 2.03
N ALA A 61 -8.96 -12.51 2.15
CA ALA A 61 -10.05 -13.43 2.45
C ALA A 61 -10.74 -13.11 3.79
N ALA A 62 -9.99 -12.69 4.81
CA ALA A 62 -10.53 -12.28 6.12
C ALA A 62 -11.48 -11.07 6.03
N ARG A 63 -11.39 -10.28 4.96
CA ARG A 63 -12.27 -9.14 4.66
C ARG A 63 -13.35 -9.47 3.62
N GLY A 64 -13.45 -10.72 3.19
CA GLY A 64 -14.35 -11.14 2.11
C GLY A 64 -13.88 -10.70 0.72
N TRP A 65 -12.59 -10.44 0.55
CA TRP A 65 -11.96 -10.08 -0.73
C TRP A 65 -11.17 -11.25 -1.32
N ASP A 66 -10.97 -11.23 -2.63
CA ASP A 66 -10.14 -12.19 -3.35
C ASP A 66 -8.80 -11.55 -3.73
N TYR A 67 -7.70 -12.08 -3.20
CA TYR A 67 -6.36 -11.60 -3.51
C TYR A 67 -6.06 -11.53 -5.02
N TRP A 68 -6.55 -12.46 -5.83
CA TRP A 68 -6.18 -12.50 -7.25
C TRP A 68 -6.81 -11.40 -8.08
N THR A 69 -7.86 -10.76 -7.57
CA THR A 69 -8.61 -9.69 -8.26
C THR A 69 -8.53 -8.37 -7.49
N ASP A 70 -8.69 -8.41 -6.18
CA ASP A 70 -8.84 -7.24 -5.32
C ASP A 70 -7.50 -6.63 -4.86
N VAL A 71 -6.38 -7.35 -5.00
CA VAL A 71 -5.04 -6.78 -4.71
C VAL A 71 -4.69 -5.60 -5.61
N PHE A 72 -5.37 -5.45 -6.74
CA PHE A 72 -5.20 -4.35 -7.69
C PHE A 72 -6.11 -3.15 -7.40
N VAL A 73 -7.08 -3.29 -6.49
CA VAL A 73 -7.91 -2.19 -6.01
C VAL A 73 -7.06 -1.36 -5.05
N PRO A 74 -6.74 -0.08 -5.35
CA PRO A 74 -5.80 0.72 -4.55
C PRO A 74 -6.14 0.75 -3.06
N GLU A 75 -7.40 0.96 -2.73
CA GLU A 75 -7.88 1.07 -1.36
C GLU A 75 -7.65 -0.25 -0.59
N ARG A 76 -7.91 -1.39 -1.24
CA ARG A 76 -7.75 -2.71 -0.62
C ARG A 76 -6.28 -3.08 -0.47
N ASN A 77 -5.48 -2.79 -1.50
CA ASN A 77 -4.04 -3.02 -1.48
C ASN A 77 -3.36 -2.23 -0.35
N VAL A 78 -3.61 -0.92 -0.29
CA VAL A 78 -3.06 -0.04 0.74
C VAL A 78 -3.58 -0.42 2.12
N ALA A 79 -4.86 -0.79 2.25
CA ALA A 79 -5.40 -1.23 3.54
C ALA A 79 -4.72 -2.50 4.09
N ILE A 80 -4.37 -3.46 3.23
CA ILE A 80 -3.60 -4.65 3.65
C ILE A 80 -2.13 -4.31 3.90
N GLY A 81 -1.55 -3.41 3.10
CA GLY A 81 -0.20 -2.88 3.34
C GLY A 81 -0.09 -2.22 4.71
N TYR A 82 -1.08 -1.41 5.10
CA TYR A 82 -1.12 -0.78 6.42
C TYR A 82 -1.25 -1.77 7.56
N GLU A 83 -2.09 -2.82 7.44
CA GLU A 83 -2.15 -3.89 8.43
C GLU A 83 -0.78 -4.60 8.61
N LEU A 84 -0.11 -4.88 7.49
CA LEU A 84 1.20 -5.51 7.52
C LEU A 84 2.25 -4.59 8.18
N TRP A 85 2.18 -3.29 7.90
CA TRP A 85 3.02 -2.28 8.54
C TRP A 85 2.76 -2.15 10.05
N LEU A 86 1.51 -2.21 10.50
CA LEU A 86 1.19 -2.19 11.93
C LEU A 86 1.84 -3.35 12.69
N GLU A 87 2.00 -4.51 12.04
CA GLU A 87 2.60 -5.69 12.64
C GLU A 87 4.14 -5.68 12.59
N GLN A 88 4.74 -5.13 11.53
CA GLN A 88 6.15 -5.35 11.22
C GLN A 88 6.94 -4.07 10.94
N GLY A 89 6.31 -2.91 11.01
CA GLY A 89 6.85 -1.67 10.47
C GLY A 89 7.16 -1.80 8.98
N TRP A 90 8.22 -1.14 8.53
CA TRP A 90 8.61 -1.16 7.13
C TRP A 90 9.46 -2.38 6.71
N ILE A 91 9.80 -3.30 7.63
CA ILE A 91 10.65 -4.47 7.39
C ILE A 91 10.26 -5.28 6.12
N PRO A 92 8.97 -5.46 5.77
CA PRO A 92 8.58 -6.22 4.58
C PRO A 92 8.90 -5.57 3.23
N TRP A 93 9.26 -4.29 3.22
CA TRP A 93 9.58 -3.53 2.01
C TRP A 93 11.07 -3.20 1.98
N ASP A 94 11.70 -3.25 0.82
CA ASP A 94 13.13 -2.96 0.68
C ASP A 94 13.40 -1.45 0.54
N CYS A 95 12.34 -0.65 0.34
CA CYS A 95 12.41 0.76 -0.04
C CYS A 95 11.71 1.67 0.98
N TYR A 96 12.36 1.95 2.12
CA TYR A 96 11.87 2.88 3.15
C TYR A 96 12.99 3.61 3.90
#